data_AF-A0A452XRC3-F1
#
_entry.id   AF-A0A452XRC3-F1
#
_cell.length_a   1.000
_cell.length_b   1.000
_cell.length_c   1.000
_cell.angle_alpha   90.00
_cell.angle_beta   90.00
_cell.angle_gamma   90.00
#
_symmetry.space_group_name_H-M   'P 1'
#
loop_
_entity.id
_entity.type
_entity.pdbx_description
1 polymer ?
#
loop_
_entity_poly.entity_id
_entity_poly.type
_entity_poly.pdbx_seq_one_letter_code
_entity_poly.pdbx_strand_id
1 'polypeptide(L)'
;MSRHPSTKWAQRLDKVYLTIELPDAKDVKLNLRPDGHFNFSAKAPADDMQYELDLELFDAVSVEESQAAVAPRAICYLVKKAEGKWWPRLLKKEGRPPVFLKVDWDKWQDEDDEDAGFGDFGDMDFSVWAWYNLSSVTK
;
A
#
# COMPACT_ATOMS: atom_id res chain seq x y z
N MET A 1 23.45 -1.07 0.79
CA MET A 1 22.72 -0.33 1.85
C MET A 1 21.30 -0.12 1.33
N SER A 2 20.36 -0.98 1.70
CA SER A 2 18.96 -0.82 1.31
C SER A 2 18.36 0.39 2.04
N ARG A 3 17.62 1.24 1.33
CA ARG A 3 16.87 2.35 1.94
C ARG A 3 15.40 1.99 2.07
N HIS A 4 14.72 2.67 2.98
CA HIS A 4 13.28 2.54 3.12
C HIS A 4 12.60 3.73 2.43
N PRO A 5 11.63 3.50 1.53
CA PRO A 5 10.92 4.58 0.88
C PRO A 5 9.93 5.22 1.86
N SER A 6 9.66 6.51 1.68
CA SER A 6 8.55 7.16 2.40
C SER A 6 7.26 6.43 2.03
N THR A 7 6.60 5.86 3.02
CA THR A 7 5.42 5.02 2.85
C THR A 7 4.30 5.60 3.67
N LYS A 8 3.19 5.91 3.02
CA LYS A 8 1.96 6.33 3.67
C LYS A 8 0.98 5.17 3.69
N TRP A 9 0.12 5.13 4.69
CA TRP A 9 -0.93 4.12 4.75
C TRP A 9 -2.26 4.72 5.20
N ALA A 10 -3.34 4.17 4.67
CA ALA A 10 -4.71 4.43 5.10
C ALA A 10 -5.46 3.11 5.16
N GLN A 11 -6.55 3.06 5.92
CA GLN A 11 -7.43 1.89 5.94
C GLN A 11 -8.88 2.30 5.74
N ARG A 12 -9.67 1.29 5.39
CA ARG A 12 -11.13 1.27 5.38
C ARG A 12 -11.59 0.02 6.13
N LEU A 13 -12.90 -0.18 6.24
CA LEU A 13 -13.46 -1.35 6.90
C LEU A 13 -12.96 -2.66 6.25
N ASP A 14 -12.91 -2.69 4.93
CA ASP A 14 -12.68 -3.90 4.12
C ASP A 14 -11.29 -3.97 3.44
N LYS A 15 -10.53 -2.87 3.43
CA LYS A 15 -9.27 -2.77 2.69
C LYS A 15 -8.28 -1.79 3.33
N VAL A 16 -7.02 -1.89 2.91
CA VAL A 16 -5.90 -1.05 3.34
C VAL A 16 -5.21 -0.49 2.10
N TYR A 17 -4.90 0.79 2.14
CA TYR A 17 -4.14 1.49 1.12
C TYR A 17 -2.73 1.76 1.62
N LEU A 18 -1.75 1.46 0.79
CA LEU A 18 -0.33 1.63 1.04
C LEU A 18 0.25 2.44 -0.12
N THR A 19 0.65 3.67 0.14
CA THR A 19 1.21 4.61 -0.84
C THR A 19 2.70 4.75 -0.61
N ILE A 20 3.51 4.15 -1.48
CA ILE A 20 4.96 4.22 -1.44
C ILE A 20 5.41 5.36 -2.36
N GLU A 21 5.92 6.44 -1.77
CA GLU A 21 6.41 7.62 -2.47
C GLU A 21 7.80 7.36 -3.05
N LEU A 22 7.83 6.60 -4.14
CA LEU A 22 9.05 6.29 -4.88
C LEU A 22 8.85 6.61 -6.36
N PRO A 23 9.31 7.78 -6.83
CA PRO A 23 9.16 8.18 -8.22
C PRO A 23 10.05 7.35 -9.16
N ASP A 24 9.51 7.06 -10.34
CA ASP A 24 10.13 6.32 -11.43
C ASP A 24 10.70 4.96 -11.02
N ALA A 25 10.07 4.30 -10.05
CA ALA A 25 10.45 2.99 -9.56
C ALA A 25 10.66 1.97 -10.69
N LYS A 26 11.81 1.31 -10.70
CA LYS A 26 12.14 0.19 -11.58
C LYS A 26 12.23 -1.11 -10.79
N ASP A 27 12.05 -2.23 -11.48
CA ASP A 27 12.15 -3.58 -10.89
C ASP A 27 11.27 -3.75 -9.64
N VAL A 28 10.04 -3.24 -9.69
CA VAL A 28 9.08 -3.33 -8.59
C VAL A 28 8.69 -4.79 -8.36
N LYS A 29 9.10 -5.33 -7.21
CA LYS A 29 8.75 -6.66 -6.72
C LYS A 29 7.88 -6.50 -5.48
N LEU A 30 6.64 -6.98 -5.58
CA LEU A 30 5.66 -6.97 -4.52
C LEU A 30 5.32 -8.41 -4.18
N ASN A 31 5.57 -8.80 -2.94
CA ASN A 31 5.16 -10.08 -2.41
C ASN A 31 4.26 -9.81 -1.22
N LEU A 32 2.97 -10.06 -1.40
CA LEU A 32 2.01 -10.08 -0.31
C LEU A 32 1.68 -11.53 -0.01
N ARG A 33 1.72 -11.88 1.27
CA ARG A 33 1.33 -13.18 1.76
C ARG A 33 -0.02 -13.10 2.48
N PRO A 34 -0.82 -14.18 2.46
CA PRO A 34 -2.12 -14.19 3.11
C PRO A 34 -2.04 -14.12 4.65
N ASP A 35 -0.87 -14.43 5.22
CA ASP A 35 -0.56 -14.28 6.65
C ASP A 35 -0.40 -12.82 7.11
N GLY A 36 -0.48 -11.86 6.18
CA GLY A 36 -0.29 -10.43 6.45
C GLY A 36 1.14 -9.95 6.20
N HIS A 37 2.06 -10.78 5.69
CA HIS A 37 3.42 -10.32 5.42
C HIS A 37 3.51 -9.63 4.05
N PHE A 38 3.82 -8.34 4.06
CA PHE A 38 4.01 -7.52 2.87
C PHE A 38 5.48 -7.16 2.68
N ASN A 39 6.05 -7.63 1.57
CA ASN A 39 7.40 -7.36 1.14
C ASN A 39 7.37 -6.59 -0.17
N PHE A 40 8.00 -5.43 -0.19
CA PHE A 40 8.22 -4.63 -1.37
C PHE A 40 9.71 -4.43 -1.58
N SER A 41 10.15 -4.54 -2.83
CA SER A 41 11.49 -4.23 -3.28
C SER A 41 11.40 -3.48 -4.60
N ALA A 42 12.09 -2.35 -4.72
CA ALA A 42 12.19 -1.61 -5.97
C ALA A 42 13.55 -0.91 -6.07
N LYS A 43 13.91 -0.48 -7.27
CA LYS A 43 15.09 0.34 -7.52
C LYS A 43 14.68 1.75 -7.93
N ALA A 44 15.25 2.76 -7.28
CA ALA A 44 15.09 4.13 -7.72
C ALA A 44 16.09 4.45 -8.84
N PRO A 45 15.66 5.06 -9.95
CA PRO A 45 16.52 5.31 -11.10
C PRO A 45 17.52 6.45 -10.86
N ALA A 46 17.30 7.30 -9.86
CA ALA A 46 18.18 8.43 -9.56
C ALA A 46 19.60 8.00 -9.15
N ASP A 47 19.77 6.83 -8.52
CA ASP A 47 21.04 6.41 -7.91
C ASP A 47 21.27 4.87 -7.95
N ASP A 48 20.45 4.13 -8.72
CA ASP A 48 20.30 2.66 -8.62
C ASP A 48 20.13 2.15 -7.18
N MET A 49 19.63 3.00 -6.28
CA MET A 49 19.43 2.66 -4.88
C MET A 49 18.33 1.62 -4.77
N GLN A 50 18.66 0.52 -4.10
CA GLN A 50 17.71 -0.52 -3.75
C GLN A 50 16.88 -0.07 -2.54
N TYR A 51 15.57 -0.08 -2.73
CA TYR A 51 14.59 0.20 -1.72
C TYR A 51 13.88 -1.08 -1.35
N GLU A 52 13.80 -1.33 -0.05
CA GLU A 52 13.15 -2.49 0.51
C GLU A 52 12.21 -2.03 1.62
N LEU A 53 11.07 -2.70 1.69
CA LEU A 53 10.01 -2.40 2.64
C LEU A 53 9.42 -3.73 3.09
N ASP A 54 9.49 -3.97 4.40
CA ASP A 54 8.93 -5.16 5.05
C ASP A 54 7.91 -4.68 6.08
N LEU A 55 6.65 -5.07 5.89
CA LEU A 55 5.54 -4.71 6.75
C LEU A 55 4.80 -5.99 7.15
N GLU A 56 4.79 -6.30 8.44
CA GLU A 56 3.93 -7.33 9.01
C GLU A 56 2.58 -6.72 9.36
N LEU A 57 1.57 -6.91 8.51
CA LEU A 57 0.21 -6.40 8.72
C LEU A 57 -0.43 -7.03 9.95
N PHE A 58 -1.34 -6.27 10.59
CA PHE A 58 -2.00 -6.65 11.84
C PHE A 58 -2.73 -8.00 11.74
N ASP A 59 -3.36 -8.25 10.60
CA ASP A 59 -4.13 -9.45 10.36
C ASP A 59 -3.94 -9.99 8.94
N ALA A 60 -4.50 -11.18 8.70
CA ALA A 60 -4.53 -11.84 7.40
C ALA A 60 -5.25 -10.99 6.34
N VAL A 61 -4.79 -11.16 5.11
CA VAL A 61 -5.24 -10.37 3.95
C VAL A 61 -5.44 -11.25 2.73
N SER A 62 -6.34 -10.83 1.84
CA SER A 62 -6.64 -11.54 0.60
C SER A 62 -5.71 -11.07 -0.51
N VAL A 63 -4.69 -11.88 -0.83
CA VAL A 63 -3.72 -11.58 -1.88
C VAL A 63 -4.38 -11.55 -3.26
N GLU A 64 -5.39 -12.38 -3.48
CA GLU A 64 -6.09 -12.51 -4.76
C GLU A 64 -6.93 -11.27 -5.11
N GLU A 65 -7.49 -10.62 -4.10
CA GLU A 65 -8.25 -9.38 -4.24
C GLU A 65 -7.38 -8.13 -4.04
N SER A 66 -6.10 -8.31 -3.72
CA SER A 66 -5.17 -7.20 -3.57
C SER A 66 -4.66 -6.72 -4.94
N GLN A 67 -4.57 -5.40 -5.09
CA GLN A 67 -4.20 -4.75 -6.34
C GLN A 67 -3.02 -3.82 -6.16
N ALA A 68 -2.16 -3.73 -7.16
CA ALA A 68 -1.07 -2.76 -7.20
C ALA A 68 -1.28 -1.79 -8.35
N ALA A 69 -1.07 -0.50 -8.09
CA ALA A 69 -1.00 0.55 -9.07
C ALA A 69 0.39 1.18 -9.01
N VAL A 70 1.21 0.93 -10.02
CA VAL A 70 2.52 1.58 -10.14
C VAL A 70 2.32 2.87 -10.92
N ALA A 71 2.33 4.02 -10.24
CA ALA A 71 2.30 5.32 -10.89
C ALA A 71 3.73 5.88 -11.03
N PRO A 72 3.96 6.81 -11.98
CA PRO A 72 5.29 7.39 -12.19
C PRO A 72 5.84 8.15 -10.97
N ARG A 73 4.96 8.64 -10.09
CA ARG A 73 5.34 9.43 -8.92
C ARG A 73 5.35 8.62 -7.62
N ALA A 74 4.56 7.56 -7.54
CA ALA A 74 4.37 6.74 -6.36
C ALA A 74 3.77 5.38 -6.75
N ILE A 75 4.02 4.36 -5.94
CA ILE A 75 3.34 3.07 -6.06
C ILE A 75 2.25 3.02 -5.01
N CYS A 76 1.02 2.75 -5.42
CA CYS A 76 -0.08 2.49 -4.51
C CYS A 76 -0.45 1.01 -4.50
N TYR A 77 -0.76 0.54 -3.32
CA TYR A 77 -1.05 -0.85 -3.06
C TYR A 77 -2.35 -0.94 -2.27
N LEU A 78 -3.31 -1.62 -2.85
CA LEU A 78 -4.61 -1.89 -2.25
C LEU A 78 -4.59 -3.32 -1.74
N VAL A 79 -4.58 -3.46 -0.42
CA VAL A 79 -4.63 -4.74 0.27
C VAL A 79 -6.05 -4.99 0.72
N LYS A 80 -6.68 -6.05 0.21
CA LYS A 80 -7.99 -6.45 0.70
C LYS A 80 -7.83 -7.18 2.03
N LYS A 81 -8.56 -6.76 3.07
CA LYS A 81 -8.52 -7.45 4.37
C LYS A 81 -9.27 -8.77 4.25
N ALA A 82 -8.76 -9.84 4.87
CA ALA A 82 -9.47 -11.11 4.91
C ALA A 82 -10.73 -11.01 5.79
N GLU A 83 -10.63 -10.27 6.89
CA GLU A 83 -11.77 -9.88 7.72
C GLU A 83 -12.03 -8.38 7.60
N GLY A 84 -13.27 -8.00 7.30
CA GLY A 84 -13.73 -6.61 7.24
C GLY A 84 -13.82 -5.96 8.62
N LYS A 85 -12.68 -5.86 9.32
CA LYS A 85 -12.57 -5.25 10.64
C LYS A 85 -11.65 -4.04 10.63
N TRP A 86 -11.97 -3.07 11.47
CA TRP A 86 -11.12 -1.91 11.69
C TRP A 86 -9.86 -2.32 12.44
N TRP A 87 -8.68 -1.99 11.91
CA TRP A 87 -7.42 -2.33 12.57
C TRP A 87 -6.99 -1.19 13.49
N PRO A 88 -6.72 -1.42 14.77
CA PRO A 88 -6.21 -0.36 15.64
C PRO A 88 -4.80 0.12 15.23
N ARG A 89 -4.08 -0.69 14.46
CA ARG A 89 -2.73 -0.44 13.96
C ARG A 89 -2.52 -1.16 12.63
N LEU A 90 -1.70 -0.60 11.74
CA LEU A 90 -1.33 -1.28 10.50
C LEU A 90 -0.49 -2.54 10.77
N LEU A 91 0.46 -2.44 11.69
CA LEU A 91 1.47 -3.47 11.91
C LEU A 91 1.11 -4.38 13.08
N LYS A 92 1.34 -5.69 12.94
CA LYS A 92 1.15 -6.68 14.01
C LYS A 92 2.12 -6.46 15.15
N LYS A 93 3.38 -6.18 14.82
CA LYS A 93 4.47 -5.94 15.76
C LYS A 93 4.19 -4.71 16.61
N GLU A 94 4.11 -4.93 17.92
CA GLU A 94 4.01 -3.84 18.89
C GLU A 94 5.39 -3.17 19.02
N GLY A 95 5.51 -1.97 18.45
CA GLY A 95 6.75 -1.21 18.39
C GLY A 95 6.50 0.18 17.83
N ARG A 96 7.52 1.04 17.86
CA ARG A 96 7.41 2.33 17.18
C ARG A 96 7.20 2.07 15.69
N PRO A 97 6.20 2.70 15.05
CA PRO A 97 6.04 2.59 13.62
C PRO A 97 7.36 3.01 12.97
N PRO A 98 7.78 2.34 11.89
CA PRO A 98 8.99 2.72 11.20
C PRO A 98 8.95 4.20 10.83
N VAL A 99 10.08 4.91 10.91
CA VAL A 99 10.14 6.37 10.67
C VAL A 99 9.67 6.73 9.25
N PHE A 100 9.78 5.78 8.33
CA PHE A 100 9.32 5.91 6.95
C PHE A 100 7.80 5.69 6.78
N LEU A 101 7.12 5.08 7.76
CA LEU A 101 5.69 4.79 7.72
C LEU A 101 4.89 5.95 8.35
N LYS A 102 4.05 6.59 7.56
CA LYS A 102 3.18 7.70 8.00
C LYS A 102 1.72 7.41 7.68
N VAL A 103 0.81 8.02 8.44
CA VAL A 103 -0.61 7.98 8.07
C VAL A 103 -0.83 8.84 6.83
N ASP A 104 -1.57 8.32 5.87
CA ASP A 104 -1.97 9.04 4.66
C ASP A 104 -3.17 9.93 4.98
N TRP A 105 -2.92 11.12 5.53
CA TRP A 105 -3.98 12.09 5.86
C TRP A 105 -4.78 12.54 4.64
N ASP A 106 -4.19 12.44 3.44
CA ASP A 106 -4.85 12.73 2.17
C ASP A 106 -5.94 11.69 1.83
N LYS A 107 -5.76 10.45 2.31
CA LYS A 107 -6.68 9.31 2.08
C LYS A 107 -7.43 8.86 3.34
N TRP A 108 -7.16 9.48 4.48
CA TRP A 108 -7.79 9.15 5.74
C TRP A 108 -9.25 9.62 5.72
N GLN A 109 -10.18 8.69 5.83
CA GLN A 109 -11.57 8.98 6.20
C GLN A 109 -11.83 8.34 7.55
N ASP A 110 -12.63 9.04 8.35
CA ASP A 110 -13.14 8.53 9.62
C ASP A 110 -14.23 7.47 9.41
N GLU A 111 -14.52 6.73 10.48
CA GLU A 111 -15.45 5.59 10.53
C GLU A 111 -16.90 5.94 10.13
N ASP A 112 -17.27 7.22 10.11
CA ASP A 112 -18.66 7.72 9.94
C ASP A 112 -18.93 8.32 8.53
N ASP A 113 -17.95 8.30 7.63
CA ASP A 113 -18.03 8.90 6.28
C ASP A 113 -18.23 7.85 5.18
N GLU A 114 -18.99 6.78 5.49
CA GLU A 114 -19.26 5.64 4.59
C GLU A 114 -20.37 5.89 3.54
N ASP A 115 -20.96 7.09 3.44
CA ASP A 115 -22.05 7.40 2.49
C ASP A 115 -21.76 8.59 1.55
N ALA A 116 -20.57 8.64 0.96
CA ALA A 116 -20.34 9.46 -0.23
C ALA A 116 -19.77 8.57 -1.33
N GLY A 117 -20.62 8.28 -2.32
CA GLY A 117 -20.37 7.31 -3.38
C GLY A 117 -19.06 7.51 -4.15
N PHE A 118 -18.73 6.48 -4.93
CA PHE A 118 -17.83 6.53 -6.07
C PHE A 118 -18.01 7.84 -6.87
N GLY A 119 -17.26 8.91 -6.58
CA GLY A 119 -17.39 10.13 -7.36
C GLY A 119 -16.81 11.43 -6.84
N ASP A 120 -16.58 11.63 -5.54
CA ASP A 120 -16.16 12.96 -5.05
C ASP A 120 -14.89 12.91 -4.17
N PHE A 121 -13.81 12.38 -4.73
CA PHE A 121 -12.46 12.76 -4.30
C PHE A 121 -11.92 13.74 -5.33
N GLY A 122 -11.99 15.03 -5.00
CA GLY A 122 -11.35 16.08 -5.78
C GLY A 122 -9.90 15.69 -6.12
N ASP A 123 -9.65 15.54 -7.41
CA ASP A 123 -8.33 15.43 -8.05
C ASP A 123 -7.54 14.11 -7.95
N MET A 124 -8.15 12.98 -7.56
CA MET A 124 -7.50 11.67 -7.76
C MET A 124 -8.37 10.69 -8.54
N ASP A 125 -8.31 10.81 -9.87
CA ASP A 125 -8.89 9.84 -10.80
C ASP A 125 -8.12 8.52 -10.74
N PHE A 126 -8.56 7.62 -9.84
CA PHE A 126 -8.04 6.26 -9.76
C PHE A 126 -8.32 5.44 -11.03
N SER A 127 -9.19 5.89 -11.94
CA SER A 127 -9.38 5.27 -13.26
C SER A 127 -8.20 5.53 -14.21
N VAL A 128 -7.40 6.57 -13.94
CA VAL A 128 -6.16 6.86 -14.70
C VAL A 128 -5.03 5.93 -14.28
N TRP A 129 -5.13 5.28 -13.12
CA TRP A 129 -4.09 4.36 -12.67
C TRP A 129 -4.26 3.01 -13.34
N ALA A 130 -3.19 2.53 -13.98
CA ALA A 130 -3.13 1.18 -14.50
C ALA A 130 -3.03 0.21 -13.33
N TRP A 131 -4.17 -0.25 -12.84
CA TRP A 131 -4.24 -1.27 -11.79
C TRP A 131 -3.86 -2.62 -12.39
N TYR A 132 -2.81 -3.21 -11.85
CA TYR A 132 -2.43 -4.57 -12.16
C TYR A 132 -2.91 -5.47 -11.03
N ASN A 133 -3.66 -6.51 -11.38
CA ASN A 133 -3.93 -7.59 -10.44
C ASN A 133 -2.59 -8.28 -10.12
N LEU A 134 -2.28 -8.49 -8.85
CA LEU A 134 -1.02 -9.09 -8.44
C LEU A 134 -0.82 -10.51 -8.96
N SER A 135 -1.92 -11.23 -9.20
CA SER A 135 -1.89 -12.56 -9.84
C SER A 135 -1.25 -12.54 -11.23
N SER A 136 -1.19 -11.37 -11.90
CA SER A 136 -0.56 -11.21 -13.21
C SER A 136 0.92 -10.79 -13.17
N VAL A 137 1.46 -10.40 -12.01
CA VAL A 137 2.83 -9.86 -11.88
C VAL A 137 3.86 -10.95 -11.57
N THR A 138 3.41 -12.17 -11.23
CA THR A 138 4.30 -13.33 -11.05
C THR A 138 4.44 -14.12 -12.34
N LYS A 139 5.40 -13.73 -13.19
CA LYS A 139 6.04 -14.63 -14.16
C LYS A 139 7.52 -14.28 -14.31
#